data_AF-A0A2I1GH04-F1
#
_entry.id   AF-A0A2I1GH04-F1
#
_cell.length_a   1.000
_cell.length_b   1.000
_cell.length_c   1.000
_cell.angle_alpha   90.00
_cell.angle_beta   90.00
_cell.angle_gamma   90.00
#
_symmetry.space_group_name_H-M   'P 1'
#
loop_
_entity.id
_entity.type
_entity.pdbx_description
1 polymer ?
#
loop_
_entity_poly.entity_id
_entity_poly.type
_entity_poly.pdbx_seq_one_letter_code
_entity_poly.pdbx_strand_id
1 'polypeptide(L)'
;MWEISSGCPPFKDCDGNALAICIYNGVREDTIPGTPEEYEKLYKNCWNQEPEERLTIIKILDEFERMGLGNIFRSNLFNDNDNITLESQTIAQFITSDLSIDD
;
A
#
# COMPACT_ATOMS: atom_id res chain seq x y z
N MET A 1 2.30 -4.76 4.66
CA MET A 1 3.16 -5.43 3.66
C MET A 1 4.43 -5.98 4.29
N TRP A 2 5.21 -5.15 4.98
CA TRP A 2 6.40 -5.65 5.71
C TRP A 2 6.08 -6.78 6.69
N GLU A 3 5.02 -6.66 7.49
CA GLU A 3 4.57 -7.71 8.43
C GLU A 3 4.32 -9.07 7.74
N ILE A 4 3.79 -9.07 6.51
CA ILE A 4 3.55 -10.30 5.74
C ILE A 4 4.89 -10.93 5.33
N SER A 5 5.85 -10.09 4.97
CA SER A 5 7.18 -10.56 4.58
C SER A 5 8.03 -11.01 5.77
N SER A 6 7.88 -10.38 6.93
CA SER A 6 8.67 -10.68 8.12
C SER A 6 8.03 -11.76 9.00
N GLY A 7 6.71 -11.94 8.90
CA GLY A 7 5.92 -12.75 9.82
C GLY A 7 5.94 -12.22 11.26
N CYS A 8 6.34 -10.97 11.46
CA CYS A 8 6.58 -10.37 12.77
C CYS A 8 5.76 -9.09 12.96
N PRO A 9 5.27 -8.80 14.17
CA PRO A 9 4.64 -7.51 14.48
C PRO A 9 5.62 -6.35 14.22
N PRO A 10 5.17 -5.26 13.59
CA PRO A 10 6.00 -4.09 13.34
C PRO A 10 6.36 -3.38 14.65
N PHE A 11 7.58 -2.90 14.72
CA PHE A 11 8.17 -2.13 15.82
C PHE A 11 8.01 -2.83 17.17
N LYS A 12 8.09 -4.17 17.18
CA LYS A 12 7.82 -5.01 18.37
C LYS A 12 8.65 -4.63 19.60
N ASP A 13 9.85 -4.07 19.39
CA ASP A 13 10.80 -3.73 20.44
C ASP A 13 10.79 -2.21 20.78
N CYS A 14 9.92 -1.42 20.14
CA CYS A 14 9.84 0.03 20.37
C CYS A 14 8.84 0.38 21.48
N ASP A 15 9.21 1.38 22.30
CA ASP A 15 8.24 2.05 23.18
C ASP A 15 7.26 2.86 22.33
N GLY A 16 5.96 2.58 22.51
CA GLY A 16 4.88 3.20 21.72
C GLY A 16 4.84 4.72 21.81
N ASN A 17 5.27 5.32 22.93
CA ASN A 17 5.31 6.77 23.10
C ASN A 17 6.42 7.43 22.26
N ALA A 18 7.54 6.74 22.04
CA ALA A 18 8.65 7.23 21.23
C ALA A 18 8.48 6.91 19.74
N LEU A 19 7.67 5.89 19.41
CA LEU A 19 7.54 5.36 18.05
C LEU A 19 7.12 6.41 17.02
N ALA A 20 6.13 7.24 17.34
CA ALA A 20 5.66 8.29 16.43
C ALA A 20 6.76 9.29 16.08
N ILE A 21 7.60 9.66 17.05
CA ILE A 21 8.75 10.56 16.85
C ILE A 21 9.83 9.86 16.01
N CYS A 22 10.11 8.59 16.27
CA CYS A 22 11.05 7.80 15.47
C CYS A 22 10.60 7.72 14.00
N ILE A 23 9.33 7.40 13.73
CA ILE A 23 8.77 7.34 12.38
C ILE A 23 8.82 8.71 11.71
N TYR A 24 8.48 9.77 12.44
CA TYR A 24 8.61 11.15 11.95
C TYR A 24 10.05 11.48 11.55
N ASN A 25 11.05 10.98 12.29
CA ASN A 25 12.48 11.15 11.97
C ASN A 25 13.00 10.16 10.91
N GLY A 26 12.12 9.43 10.23
CA GLY A 26 12.50 8.53 9.14
C GLY A 26 12.87 7.11 9.54
N VAL A 27 12.70 6.72 10.81
CA VAL A 27 12.88 5.32 11.22
C VAL A 27 11.85 4.44 10.50
N ARG A 28 12.33 3.37 9.87
CA ARG A 28 11.54 2.33 9.20
C ARG A 28 12.10 0.98 9.60
N GLU A 29 11.33 -0.06 9.34
CA GLU A 29 11.77 -1.43 9.55
C GLU A 29 12.95 -1.80 8.65
N ASP A 30 13.77 -2.73 9.14
CA ASP A 30 14.85 -3.33 8.37
C ASP A 30 14.32 -4.21 7.23
N THR A 31 15.13 -4.36 6.19
CA THR A 31 14.81 -5.28 5.10
C THR A 31 14.88 -6.73 5.58
N ILE A 32 13.98 -7.57 5.07
CA ILE A 32 13.93 -8.97 5.45
C ILE A 32 14.73 -9.79 4.41
N PRO A 33 15.75 -10.56 4.83
CA PRO A 33 16.46 -11.44 3.91
C PRO A 33 15.51 -12.45 3.25
N GLY A 34 15.61 -12.57 1.93
CA GLY A 34 14.78 -13.48 1.13
C GLY A 34 13.46 -12.88 0.63
N THR A 35 13.13 -11.64 1.01
CA THR A 35 12.06 -10.89 0.35
C THR A 35 12.43 -10.62 -1.11
N PRO A 36 11.52 -10.84 -2.08
CA PRO A 36 11.75 -10.42 -3.46
C PRO A 36 12.00 -8.90 -3.55
N GLU A 37 13.01 -8.50 -4.31
CA GLU A 37 13.46 -7.10 -4.41
C GLU A 37 12.32 -6.16 -4.84
N GLU A 38 11.47 -6.60 -5.77
CA GLU A 38 10.35 -5.81 -6.25
C GLU A 38 9.30 -5.57 -5.17
N TYR A 39 9.05 -6.56 -4.30
CA TYR A 39 8.12 -6.44 -3.17
C TYR A 39 8.72 -5.54 -2.08
N GLU A 40 10.02 -5.66 -1.82
CA GLU A 40 10.75 -4.75 -0.93
C GLU A 40 10.61 -3.31 -1.38
N LYS A 41 10.94 -3.04 -2.65
CA LYS A 41 10.83 -1.71 -3.24
C LYS A 41 9.40 -1.17 -3.15
N LEU A 42 8.40 -2.01 -3.39
CA LEU A 42 6.99 -1.64 -3.31
C LEU A 42 6.60 -1.15 -1.91
N TYR A 43 6.86 -1.93 -0.85
CA TYR A 43 6.50 -1.48 0.49
C TYR A 43 7.36 -0.30 0.95
N LYS A 44 8.61 -0.19 0.48
CA LYS A 44 9.46 0.97 0.75
C LYS A 44 8.89 2.27 0.19
N ASN A 45 8.37 2.21 -1.02
CA ASN A 45 7.74 3.37 -1.63
C ASN A 45 6.40 3.73 -0.96
N CYS A 46 5.72 2.80 -0.32
CA CYS A 46 4.44 3.07 0.37
C CYS A 46 4.62 3.86 1.67
N TRP A 47 5.78 3.78 2.32
CA TRP A 47 6.08 4.50 3.55
C TRP A 47 7.21 5.53 3.37
N ASN A 48 7.33 6.08 2.15
CA ASN A 48 8.26 7.16 1.87
C ASN A 48 8.07 8.30 2.88
N GLN A 49 9.18 8.90 3.30
CA GLN A 49 9.18 10.00 4.26
C GLN A 49 8.39 11.19 3.72
N GLU A 50 8.62 11.54 2.45
CA GLU A 50 7.86 12.55 1.73
C GLU A 50 6.49 11.98 1.33
N PRO A 51 5.37 12.54 1.86
CA PRO A 51 4.03 12.01 1.60
C PRO A 51 3.64 11.98 0.12
N GLU A 52 4.06 12.98 -0.65
CA GLU A 52 3.80 13.12 -2.09
C GLU A 52 4.52 12.06 -2.95
N GLU A 53 5.62 11.50 -2.44
CA GLU A 53 6.38 10.44 -3.10
C GLU A 53 5.85 9.04 -2.75
N ARG A 54 4.81 8.94 -1.91
CA ARG A 54 4.18 7.67 -1.60
C ARG A 54 3.38 7.17 -2.79
N LEU A 55 3.42 5.86 -3.01
CA LEU A 55 2.61 5.25 -4.06
C LEU A 55 1.12 5.39 -3.75
N THR A 56 0.36 5.76 -4.77
CA THR A 56 -1.10 5.65 -4.73
C THR A 56 -1.52 4.20 -4.78
N ILE A 57 -2.72 3.90 -4.29
CA ILE A 57 -3.27 2.54 -4.34
C ILE A 57 -3.32 1.98 -5.77
N ILE A 58 -3.58 2.83 -6.77
CA ILE A 58 -3.59 2.44 -8.19
C ILE A 58 -2.21 1.92 -8.59
N LYS A 59 -1.13 2.68 -8.31
CA LYS A 59 0.23 2.24 -8.63
C LYS A 59 0.64 0.97 -7.88
N ILE A 60 0.15 0.78 -6.65
CA ILE A 60 0.40 -0.44 -5.87
C ILE A 60 -0.23 -1.65 -6.56
N LEU A 61 -1.47 -1.52 -7.04
CA LEU A 61 -2.17 -2.58 -7.78
C LEU A 61 -1.48 -2.89 -9.11
N ASP A 62 -1.03 -1.86 -9.84
CA ASP A 62 -0.27 -2.03 -11.09
C ASP A 62 1.04 -2.79 -10.84
N GLU A 63 1.75 -2.48 -9.76
CA GLU A 63 2.97 -3.21 -9.37
C GLU A 63 2.67 -4.66 -9.02
N PHE A 64 1.55 -4.95 -8.32
CA PHE A 64 1.14 -6.32 -8.06
C PHE A 64 0.76 -7.08 -9.33
N GLU A 65 0.08 -6.43 -10.27
CA GLU A 65 -0.19 -7.03 -11.59
C GLU A 65 1.11 -7.34 -12.33
N ARG A 66 2.08 -6.41 -12.33
CA ARG A 66 3.41 -6.60 -12.92
C ARG A 66 4.19 -7.75 -12.28
N MET A 67 4.02 -7.98 -10.98
CA MET A 67 4.61 -9.13 -10.26
C MET A 67 3.88 -10.46 -10.53
N GLY A 68 2.84 -10.48 -11.36
CA GLY A 68 2.04 -11.67 -11.66
C GLY A 68 1.00 -12.01 -10.59
N LEU A 69 0.75 -11.10 -9.63
CA LEU A 69 -0.25 -11.26 -8.57
C LEU A 69 -1.64 -10.73 -8.98
N GLY A 70 -1.75 -10.07 -10.14
CA GLY A 70 -3.00 -9.47 -10.63
C GLY A 70 -4.15 -10.46 -10.72
N ASN A 71 -3.89 -11.72 -11.09
CA ASN A 71 -4.92 -12.77 -11.15
C ASN A 71 -5.47 -13.13 -9.76
N ILE A 72 -4.63 -13.12 -8.73
CA ILE A 72 -5.03 -13.41 -7.34
C ILE A 72 -5.90 -12.26 -6.83
N PHE A 73 -5.46 -11.01 -7.00
CA PHE A 73 -6.23 -9.83 -6.60
C PHE A 73 -7.57 -9.76 -7.34
N ARG A 74 -7.59 -9.98 -8.66
CA ARG A 74 -8.82 -10.04 -9.45
C ARG A 74 -9.74 -11.16 -8.95
N SER A 75 -9.23 -12.38 -8.78
CA SER A 75 -10.07 -13.48 -8.29
C SER A 75 -10.67 -13.25 -6.89
N ASN A 76 -9.94 -12.59 -5.99
CA ASN A 76 -10.42 -12.29 -4.64
C ASN A 76 -11.38 -11.09 -4.60
N LEU A 77 -11.20 -10.11 -5.49
CA LEU A 77 -12.08 -8.95 -5.55
C LEU A 77 -13.40 -9.27 -6.27
N PHE A 78 -13.38 -10.09 -7.34
CA PHE A 78 -14.55 -10.39 -8.19
C PHE A 78 -15.32 -11.67 -7.81
N ASN A 79 -14.91 -12.40 -6.77
CA ASN A 79 -15.68 -13.54 -6.24
C ASN A 79 -16.80 -13.13 -5.26
N ASP A 80 -16.83 -11.87 -4.83
CA ASP A 80 -18.00 -11.30 -4.15
C ASP A 80 -19.02 -10.90 -5.22
N ASN A 81 -19.89 -11.85 -5.52
CA ASN A 81 -20.83 -11.84 -6.64
C ASN A 81 -22.01 -10.88 -6.46
N ASP A 82 -21.84 -9.74 -5.80
CA ASP A 82 -22.84 -8.66 -5.72
C ASP A 82 -22.16 -7.28 -5.89
N ASN A 83 -22.32 -6.69 -7.08
CA ASN A 83 -22.25 -5.25 -7.36
C ASN A 83 -20.88 -4.50 -7.50
N ILE A 84 -19.84 -5.10 -8.08
CA ILE A 84 -18.55 -4.38 -8.28
C ILE A 84 -18.57 -3.40 -9.48
N THR A 85 -19.51 -3.53 -10.40
CA THR A 85 -19.64 -2.58 -11.52
C THR A 85 -20.06 -1.19 -11.05
N LEU A 86 -20.90 -1.10 -10.00
CA LEU A 86 -21.35 0.17 -9.44
C LEU A 86 -20.28 0.81 -8.56
N GLU A 87 -19.51 0.04 -7.79
CA GLU A 87 -18.45 0.60 -6.95
C GLU A 87 -17.22 1.03 -7.75
N SER A 88 -16.85 0.34 -8.83
CA SER A 88 -15.76 0.80 -9.71
C SER A 88 -16.12 2.12 -10.41
N GLN A 89 -17.39 2.28 -10.80
CA GLN A 89 -17.91 3.56 -11.32
C GLN A 89 -18.00 4.62 -10.23
N THR A 90 -18.39 4.25 -9.00
CA THR A 90 -18.50 5.17 -7.87
C THR A 90 -17.14 5.66 -7.40
N ILE A 91 -16.12 4.79 -7.37
CA ILE A 91 -14.73 5.15 -7.07
C ILE A 91 -14.18 6.04 -8.19
N ALA A 92 -14.41 5.70 -9.46
CA ALA A 92 -14.03 6.57 -10.58
C ALA A 92 -14.72 7.94 -10.51
N GLN A 93 -15.99 8.00 -10.11
CA GLN A 93 -16.77 9.23 -9.95
C GLN A 93 -16.32 10.06 -8.74
N PHE A 94 -16.01 9.42 -7.61
CA PHE A 94 -15.48 10.05 -6.40
C PHE A 94 -14.10 10.67 -6.65
N ILE A 95 -13.25 9.99 -7.43
CA ILE A 95 -11.93 10.50 -7.83
C ILE A 95 -12.06 11.70 -8.79
N THR A 96 -13.05 11.71 -9.69
CA THR A 96 -13.26 12.87 -10.59
C THR A 96 -13.79 14.11 -9.88
N SER A 97 -14.51 13.98 -8.77
CA SER A 97 -14.98 15.13 -7.98
C SER A 97 -13.90 15.77 -7.10
N ASP A 98 -12.87 15.01 -6.71
CA ASP A 98 -11.78 15.50 -5.85
C ASP A 98 -10.70 16.28 -6.66
N LEU A 99 -10.76 16.23 -7.99
CA LEU A 99 -9.92 17.01 -8.92
C LEU A 99 -10.56 18.34 -9.36
N SER A 100 -11.81 18.60 -8.97
CA SER A 100 -12.42 19.93 -9.09
C SER A 100 -11.92 20.80 -7.93
N ILE A 101 -10.84 21.53 -8.20
CA ILE A 101 -10.43 22.69 -7.42
C ILE A 101 -11.62 23.66 -7.44
N ASP A 102 -12.29 23.82 -6.30
CA ASP A 102 -13.12 24.99 -6.03
C ASP A 102 -12.19 26.22 -5.88
N ASP A 103 -12.34 27.14 -6.85
CA ASP A 103 -11.85 28.53 -6.97
C ASP A 103 -10.36 28.89 -6.75
#